data_AF-A0A0N1DXM7-F1
#
_entry.id   AF-A0A0N1DXM7-F1
#
_cell.length_a   1.000
_cell.length_b   1.000
_cell.length_c   1.000
_cell.angle_alpha   90.00
_cell.angle_beta   90.00
_cell.angle_gamma   90.00
#
_symmetry.space_group_name_H-M   'P 1'
#
loop_
_entity.id
_entity.type
_entity.pdbx_description
1 polymer ?
#
loop_
_entity_poly.entity_id
_entity_poly.type
_entity_poly.pdbx_seq_one_letter_code
_entity_poly.pdbx_strand_id
1 'polypeptide(L)'
;MITKHIQDPKTGEMISLIPVTHWYKGTLMEDSFCDEIIYFKGKPEDSDRYYKRYIEDHINVKWFGAMGDGGDATANIQQAFNYLIDLRNYRHISKPSYDLCCFIPDGKYKIENTLLFPTSCTLKGESTNGTVLFTNRNDISILFPSEKGDVFNNRHNRLESDPYTNIGEEFTTISDLTLAGPHYLINPYVEKGALGTNNSGVLIKDTTKINLKNLFIEGFETSAIYSHKSYYINIDCCTLFNNQIGLLADGTSTTIYVSNTTVRLNAVGLLLQDSFACNFTNTIIESNDANYLRTIDFNKSAYNSRDIGVILKNCQNINFSACYFENNLVTTILDSSHENTFTNCYFCPDNGPLEAGKIQSYLVWFYGNNASDNKFINNDYISSKEELYRSHKFFTQFRSTSTGNVFELTTKQQLDRFISQNQDEFTEYTNNNWKANAPKFFCSGSNEQFIDVERRYITDKTFGSSSERPVNNLYGGQHYFDSTLGKPIYWQGAKWVKSDGTDA
;
A
#
# COMPACT_ATOMS: atom_id res chain seq x y z
N MET A 1 -34.72 31.70 15.53
CA MET A 1 -35.16 31.41 14.15
C MET A 1 -36.21 30.33 14.26
N ILE A 2 -37.42 30.51 13.70
CA ILE A 2 -38.49 29.50 13.82
C ILE A 2 -38.14 28.37 12.84
N THR A 3 -37.88 27.17 13.37
CA THR A 3 -37.67 25.97 12.57
C THR A 3 -39.03 25.33 12.25
N LYS A 4 -39.24 24.95 10.99
CA LYS A 4 -40.41 24.17 10.58
C LYS A 4 -40.03 22.70 10.60
N HIS A 5 -40.86 21.84 11.20
CA HIS A 5 -40.65 20.40 11.17
C HIS A 5 -41.61 19.75 10.19
N ILE A 6 -41.09 18.91 9.30
CA ILE A 6 -41.89 18.10 8.37
C ILE A 6 -41.43 16.65 8.41
N GLN A 7 -42.29 15.74 7.97
CA GLN A 7 -41.87 14.40 7.62
C GLN A 7 -41.28 14.45 6.21
N ASP A 8 -40.05 13.98 6.07
CA ASP A 8 -39.34 13.90 4.80
C ASP A 8 -40.10 12.98 3.83
N PRO A 9 -40.44 13.44 2.62
CA PRO A 9 -41.31 12.70 1.72
C PRO A 9 -40.66 11.41 1.17
N LYS A 10 -39.32 11.29 1.21
CA LYS A 10 -38.59 10.14 0.69
C LYS A 10 -38.22 9.14 1.77
N THR A 11 -37.75 9.62 2.91
CA THR A 11 -37.24 8.80 4.01
C THR A 11 -38.27 8.55 5.10
N GLY A 12 -39.30 9.38 5.20
CA GLY A 12 -40.28 9.33 6.29
C GLY A 12 -39.75 9.84 7.63
N GLU A 13 -38.50 10.33 7.69
CA GLU A 13 -37.87 10.86 8.90
C GLU A 13 -38.37 12.27 9.20
N MET A 14 -38.42 12.65 10.48
CA MET A 14 -38.73 14.03 10.86
C MET A 14 -37.50 14.91 10.63
N ILE A 15 -37.66 15.96 9.82
CA ILE A 15 -36.58 16.88 9.47
C ILE A 15 -36.93 18.30 9.87
N SER A 16 -35.89 19.09 10.16
CA SER A 16 -36.00 20.50 10.48
C SER A 16 -35.66 21.34 9.25
N LEU A 17 -36.47 22.35 8.99
CA LEU A 17 -36.29 23.31 7.91
C LEU A 17 -36.12 24.72 8.47
N ILE A 18 -35.25 25.51 7.84
CA ILE A 18 -34.99 26.91 8.14
C ILE A 18 -35.50 27.80 6.99
N PRO A 19 -36.16 28.94 7.27
CA PRO A 19 -36.57 29.87 6.22
C PRO A 19 -35.39 30.38 5.39
N VAL A 20 -35.58 30.53 4.08
CA VAL A 20 -34.57 31.08 3.18
C VAL A 20 -35.19 32.02 2.15
N THR A 21 -34.49 33.11 1.84
CA THR A 21 -34.88 34.07 0.80
C THR A 21 -33.99 34.01 -0.44
N HIS A 22 -32.81 33.42 -0.31
CA HIS A 22 -31.81 33.29 -1.36
C HIS A 22 -31.39 31.83 -1.51
N TRP A 23 -31.17 31.42 -2.74
CA TRP A 23 -30.54 30.14 -3.06
C TRP A 23 -29.08 30.17 -2.60
N TYR A 24 -28.46 29.01 -2.40
CA TYR A 24 -27.07 28.99 -1.94
C TYR A 24 -26.13 29.69 -2.91
N LYS A 25 -26.47 29.88 -4.20
CA LYS A 25 -25.64 30.68 -5.13
C LYS A 25 -25.80 32.20 -5.00
N GLY A 26 -26.64 32.68 -4.07
CA GLY A 26 -26.86 34.10 -3.78
C GLY A 26 -27.97 34.77 -4.60
N THR A 27 -28.60 34.08 -5.54
CA THR A 27 -29.80 34.57 -6.25
C THR A 27 -31.04 34.43 -5.36
N LEU A 28 -32.09 35.21 -5.63
CA LEU A 28 -33.38 35.05 -4.94
C LEU A 28 -33.94 33.64 -5.15
N MET A 29 -34.56 33.07 -4.11
CA MET A 29 -35.24 31.79 -4.22
C MET A 29 -36.47 31.90 -5.14
N GLU A 30 -36.66 30.87 -5.96
CA GLU A 30 -37.85 30.67 -6.79
C GLU A 30 -38.26 29.18 -6.79
N ASP A 31 -39.46 28.90 -7.30
CA ASP A 31 -40.05 27.55 -7.27
C ASP A 31 -39.19 26.52 -8.02
N SER A 32 -38.44 26.95 -9.04
CA SER A 32 -37.54 26.09 -9.84
C SER A 32 -36.36 25.52 -9.03
N PHE A 33 -36.00 26.15 -7.91
CA PHE A 33 -34.93 25.70 -7.03
C PHE A 33 -35.40 24.78 -5.90
N CYS A 34 -36.72 24.56 -5.76
CA CYS A 34 -37.27 23.64 -4.79
C CYS A 34 -37.16 22.21 -5.33
N ASP A 35 -36.14 21.48 -4.86
CA ASP A 35 -35.88 20.09 -5.24
C ASP A 35 -36.61 19.06 -4.34
N GLU A 36 -37.30 19.53 -3.30
CA GLU A 36 -37.96 18.72 -2.27
C GLU A 36 -37.00 17.77 -1.53
N ILE A 37 -35.69 18.06 -1.60
CA ILE A 37 -34.61 17.33 -0.94
C ILE A 37 -33.90 18.29 0.01
N ILE A 38 -33.32 19.34 -0.53
CA ILE A 38 -32.60 20.38 0.20
C ILE A 38 -33.47 21.62 0.35
N TYR A 39 -34.23 22.00 -0.68
CA TYR A 39 -35.07 23.19 -0.69
C TYR A 39 -36.54 22.81 -0.87
N PHE A 40 -37.38 23.40 -0.03
CA PHE A 40 -38.80 23.09 0.08
C PHE A 40 -39.61 24.35 -0.13
N LYS A 41 -40.71 24.22 -0.88
CA LYS A 41 -41.71 25.27 -1.00
C LYS A 41 -42.60 25.27 0.24
N GLY A 42 -42.84 26.45 0.80
CA GLY A 42 -43.82 26.66 1.85
C GLY A 42 -45.24 26.40 1.34
N LYS A 43 -46.10 25.88 2.22
CA LYS A 43 -47.53 25.79 2.01
C LYS A 43 -48.17 27.19 2.11
N PRO A 44 -49.37 27.41 1.55
CA PRO A 44 -50.04 28.72 1.63
C PRO A 44 -50.21 29.27 3.05
N GLU A 45 -50.33 28.39 4.05
CA GLU A 45 -50.47 28.71 5.47
C GLU A 45 -49.16 29.02 6.21
N ASP A 46 -48.00 28.78 5.58
CA ASP A 46 -46.70 29.04 6.19
C ASP A 46 -46.34 30.53 6.20
N SER A 47 -45.54 30.95 7.20
CA SER A 47 -45.03 32.33 7.29
C SER A 47 -44.02 32.69 6.20
N ASP A 48 -43.29 31.69 5.69
CA ASP A 48 -42.20 31.87 4.73
C ASP A 48 -42.47 31.06 3.47
N ARG A 49 -42.11 31.64 2.32
CA ARG A 49 -42.38 31.03 1.01
C ARG A 49 -41.45 29.86 0.69
N TYR A 50 -40.23 29.87 1.21
CA TYR A 50 -39.22 28.86 0.93
C TYR A 50 -38.44 28.49 2.19
N TYR A 51 -38.08 27.23 2.26
CA TYR A 51 -37.32 26.65 3.34
C TYR A 51 -36.14 25.86 2.79
N LYS A 52 -35.06 25.78 3.57
CA LYS A 52 -33.93 24.89 3.34
C LYS A 52 -33.86 23.86 4.46
N ARG A 53 -33.49 22.62 4.15
CA ARG A 53 -33.16 21.61 5.15
C ARG A 53 -32.06 22.12 6.06
N TYR A 54 -32.29 22.04 7.36
CA TYR A 54 -31.25 22.26 8.36
C TYR A 54 -30.26 21.08 8.31
N ILE A 55 -29.00 21.37 8.00
CA ILE A 55 -27.92 20.39 7.92
C ILE A 55 -26.95 20.74 9.03
N GLU A 56 -26.81 19.85 10.00
CA GLU A 56 -25.95 20.06 11.16
C GLU A 56 -24.50 19.67 10.84
N ASP A 57 -24.30 18.51 10.24
CA ASP A 57 -22.98 17.89 10.10
C ASP A 57 -22.73 17.28 8.71
N HIS A 58 -23.66 16.52 8.16
CA HIS A 58 -23.47 15.77 6.91
C HIS A 58 -24.69 15.78 5.99
N ILE A 59 -24.47 15.51 4.70
CA ILE A 59 -25.56 15.12 3.79
C ILE A 59 -25.73 13.61 3.81
N ASN A 60 -26.96 13.12 3.75
CA ASN A 60 -27.25 11.68 3.74
C ASN A 60 -27.74 11.25 2.35
N VAL A 61 -27.17 10.19 1.80
CA VAL A 61 -27.57 9.67 0.47
C VAL A 61 -29.03 9.20 0.42
N LYS A 62 -29.64 8.85 1.56
CA LYS A 62 -31.07 8.50 1.65
C LYS A 62 -31.98 9.66 1.25
N TRP A 63 -31.57 10.91 1.49
CA TRP A 63 -32.32 12.09 1.05
C TRP A 63 -32.43 12.18 -0.47
N PHE A 64 -31.47 11.58 -1.18
CA PHE A 64 -31.46 11.51 -2.64
C PHE A 64 -32.14 10.25 -3.18
N GLY A 65 -32.59 9.33 -2.31
CA GLY A 65 -33.33 8.12 -2.66
C GLY A 65 -32.49 6.83 -2.69
N ALA A 66 -31.25 6.86 -2.20
CA ALA A 66 -30.44 5.64 -2.08
C ALA A 66 -30.93 4.81 -0.87
N MET A 67 -31.65 3.71 -1.11
CA MET A 67 -32.36 2.97 -0.05
C MET A 67 -31.48 1.99 0.73
N GLY A 68 -30.40 1.46 0.13
CA GLY A 68 -29.54 0.47 0.78
C GLY A 68 -30.14 -0.95 0.82
N ASP A 69 -31.09 -1.26 -0.06
CA ASP A 69 -31.84 -2.52 -0.13
C ASP A 69 -31.25 -3.53 -1.14
N GLY A 70 -30.10 -3.23 -1.73
CA GLY A 70 -29.47 -3.98 -2.81
C GLY A 70 -29.87 -3.54 -4.22
N GLY A 71 -30.78 -2.58 -4.35
CA GLY A 71 -31.13 -1.93 -5.62
C GLY A 71 -30.02 -1.04 -6.18
N ASP A 72 -30.14 -0.68 -7.46
CA ASP A 72 -29.24 0.30 -8.09
C ASP A 72 -29.41 1.67 -7.44
N ALA A 73 -28.35 2.14 -6.79
CA ALA A 73 -28.28 3.41 -6.09
C ALA A 73 -27.39 4.43 -6.81
N THR A 74 -26.87 4.09 -7.99
CA THR A 74 -25.84 4.88 -8.70
C THR A 74 -26.26 6.32 -8.89
N ALA A 75 -27.45 6.55 -9.48
CA ALA A 75 -27.93 7.89 -9.77
C ALA A 75 -28.21 8.70 -8.49
N ASN A 76 -28.74 8.06 -7.44
CA ASN A 76 -29.08 8.71 -6.19
C ASN A 76 -27.82 9.16 -5.43
N ILE A 77 -26.81 8.28 -5.34
CA ILE A 77 -25.53 8.61 -4.69
C ILE A 77 -24.78 9.67 -5.51
N GLN A 78 -24.77 9.57 -6.84
CA GLN A 78 -24.14 10.59 -7.68
C GLN A 78 -24.82 11.96 -7.53
N GLN A 79 -26.14 12.03 -7.36
CA GLN A 79 -26.83 13.30 -7.07
C GLN A 79 -26.37 13.92 -5.74
N ALA A 80 -26.15 13.11 -4.71
CA ALA A 80 -25.58 13.59 -3.45
C ALA A 80 -24.17 14.17 -3.65
N PHE A 81 -23.33 13.50 -4.46
CA PHE A 81 -21.99 13.96 -4.79
C PHE A 81 -22.00 15.25 -5.62
N ASN A 82 -22.92 15.37 -6.58
CA ASN A 82 -23.10 16.60 -7.37
C ASN A 82 -23.49 17.78 -6.48
N TYR A 83 -24.36 17.55 -5.48
CA TYR A 83 -24.70 18.58 -4.49
C TYR A 83 -23.48 19.00 -3.65
N LEU A 84 -22.61 18.07 -3.25
CA LEU A 84 -21.35 18.41 -2.57
C LEU A 84 -20.40 19.23 -3.45
N ILE A 85 -20.27 18.90 -4.74
CA ILE A 85 -19.46 19.67 -5.69
C ILE A 85 -19.95 21.12 -5.73
N ASP A 86 -21.27 21.29 -5.86
CA ASP A 86 -21.94 22.57 -5.88
C ASP A 86 -21.70 23.38 -4.58
N LEU A 87 -21.80 22.74 -3.41
CA LEU A 87 -21.50 23.37 -2.12
C LEU A 87 -20.03 23.76 -1.98
N ARG A 88 -19.11 22.87 -2.36
CA ARG A 88 -17.67 23.11 -2.29
C ARG A 88 -17.28 24.32 -3.14
N ASN A 89 -17.78 24.41 -4.36
CA ASN A 89 -17.50 25.52 -5.27
C ASN A 89 -18.01 26.86 -4.71
N TYR A 90 -19.02 26.84 -3.83
CA TYR A 90 -19.56 28.04 -3.19
C TYR A 90 -18.86 28.43 -1.86
N ARG A 91 -18.09 27.52 -1.26
CA ARG A 91 -17.38 27.71 0.03
C ARG A 91 -16.36 28.86 -0.01
N HIS A 92 -15.90 29.25 -1.19
CA HIS A 92 -15.01 30.40 -1.38
C HIS A 92 -15.68 31.76 -1.13
N ILE A 93 -17.02 31.81 -1.13
CA ILE A 93 -17.81 33.05 -1.00
C ILE A 93 -18.43 33.18 0.41
N SER A 94 -18.74 32.06 1.05
CA SER A 94 -19.24 32.00 2.43
C SER A 94 -18.71 30.74 3.08
N LYS A 95 -18.15 30.83 4.30
CA LYS A 95 -17.75 29.63 5.05
C LYS A 95 -19.03 28.91 5.48
N PRO A 96 -19.40 27.75 4.90
CA PRO A 96 -20.50 26.96 5.45
C PRO A 96 -20.13 26.54 6.88
N SER A 97 -21.13 26.41 7.74
CA SER A 97 -20.96 26.07 9.15
C SER A 97 -20.74 24.57 9.41
N TYR A 98 -20.65 23.75 8.36
CA TYR A 98 -20.59 22.29 8.43
C TYR A 98 -19.53 21.73 7.48
N ASP A 99 -19.02 20.56 7.80
CA ASP A 99 -18.03 19.85 7.00
C ASP A 99 -18.65 19.35 5.68
N LEU A 100 -17.88 19.34 4.59
CA LEU A 100 -18.31 18.81 3.30
C LEU A 100 -18.32 17.27 3.32
N CYS A 101 -19.21 16.70 4.12
CA CYS A 101 -19.32 15.27 4.38
C CYS A 101 -20.58 14.66 3.74
N CYS A 102 -20.41 13.59 2.97
CA CYS A 102 -21.48 12.69 2.54
C CYS A 102 -21.46 11.43 3.39
N PHE A 103 -22.60 11.12 4.00
CA PHE A 103 -22.82 9.97 4.83
C PHE A 103 -23.64 8.91 4.09
N ILE A 104 -23.17 7.65 4.15
CA ILE A 104 -23.87 6.49 3.61
C ILE A 104 -24.23 5.57 4.78
N PRO A 105 -25.52 5.50 5.16
CA PRO A 105 -25.98 4.60 6.22
C PRO A 105 -25.72 3.12 5.90
N ASP A 106 -25.80 2.27 6.90
CA ASP A 106 -25.80 0.82 6.73
C ASP A 106 -26.86 0.38 5.70
N GLY A 107 -26.46 -0.52 4.82
CA GLY A 107 -27.23 -0.95 3.66
C GLY A 107 -26.34 -1.46 2.53
N LYS A 108 -26.96 -2.16 1.58
CA LYS A 108 -26.30 -2.61 0.35
C LYS A 108 -26.72 -1.72 -0.81
N TYR A 109 -25.76 -1.12 -1.50
CA TYR A 109 -26.00 -0.15 -2.56
C TYR A 109 -25.34 -0.67 -3.83
N LYS A 110 -26.15 -1.07 -4.82
CA LYS A 110 -25.61 -1.55 -6.10
C LYS A 110 -25.16 -0.36 -6.94
N ILE A 111 -23.96 -0.46 -7.49
CA ILE A 111 -23.32 0.55 -8.32
C ILE A 111 -23.12 0.01 -9.73
N GLU A 112 -23.77 0.64 -10.69
CA GLU A 112 -23.76 0.31 -12.12
C GLU A 112 -22.83 1.20 -12.92
N ASN A 113 -22.43 2.37 -12.41
CA ASN A 113 -21.42 3.24 -13.03
C ASN A 113 -20.48 3.80 -11.96
N THR A 114 -19.23 4.08 -12.34
CA THR A 114 -18.25 4.72 -11.46
C THR A 114 -18.82 5.99 -10.84
N LEU A 115 -18.78 6.08 -9.51
CA LEU A 115 -19.20 7.27 -8.79
C LEU A 115 -18.05 8.29 -8.76
N LEU A 116 -18.37 9.52 -9.15
CA LEU A 116 -17.43 10.63 -9.22
C LEU A 116 -17.53 11.42 -7.91
N PHE A 117 -16.69 11.06 -6.94
CA PHE A 117 -16.72 11.64 -5.59
C PHE A 117 -15.91 12.94 -5.56
N PRO A 118 -16.46 14.09 -5.12
CA PRO A 118 -15.71 15.33 -5.08
C PRO A 118 -14.43 15.25 -4.25
N THR A 119 -13.32 15.77 -4.79
CA THR A 119 -12.13 16.03 -3.98
C THR A 119 -12.36 17.14 -2.96
N SER A 120 -11.55 17.15 -1.89
CA SER A 120 -11.68 18.04 -0.72
C SER A 120 -13.00 17.88 0.06
N CYS A 121 -13.58 16.69 -0.02
CA CYS A 121 -14.79 16.30 0.73
C CYS A 121 -14.52 15.00 1.51
N THR A 122 -15.42 14.69 2.45
CA THR A 122 -15.43 13.43 3.21
C THR A 122 -16.57 12.54 2.74
N LEU A 123 -16.27 11.28 2.42
CA LEU A 123 -17.23 10.21 2.23
C LEU A 123 -17.11 9.27 3.41
N LYS A 124 -18.19 9.09 4.16
CA LYS A 124 -18.20 8.27 5.37
C LYS A 124 -19.33 7.26 5.32
N GLY A 125 -19.02 5.98 5.45
CA GLY A 125 -20.02 4.96 5.76
C GLY A 125 -20.37 4.95 7.25
N GLU A 126 -21.49 4.33 7.58
CA GLU A 126 -21.87 4.07 8.97
C GLU A 126 -20.96 3.01 9.60
N SER A 127 -20.65 1.96 8.85
CA SER A 127 -19.71 0.93 9.27
C SER A 127 -19.11 0.15 8.10
N THR A 128 -17.91 -0.40 8.30
CA THR A 128 -17.28 -1.29 7.31
C THR A 128 -18.08 -2.57 7.06
N ASN A 129 -18.83 -3.06 8.05
CA ASN A 129 -19.58 -4.31 7.95
C ASN A 129 -21.01 -4.13 7.42
N GLY A 130 -21.58 -2.93 7.56
CA GLY A 130 -22.97 -2.64 7.23
C GLY A 130 -23.14 -1.76 6.00
N THR A 131 -22.25 -0.80 5.74
CA THR A 131 -22.28 0.05 4.54
C THR A 131 -21.51 -0.60 3.40
N VAL A 132 -22.23 -1.18 2.43
CA VAL A 132 -21.62 -1.91 1.31
C VAL A 132 -21.99 -1.26 -0.01
N LEU A 133 -21.00 -0.67 -0.70
CA LEU A 133 -21.13 -0.29 -2.10
C LEU A 133 -20.63 -1.47 -2.94
N PHE A 134 -21.47 -2.06 -3.77
CA PHE A 134 -21.08 -3.24 -4.55
C PHE A 134 -21.41 -3.13 -6.02
N THR A 135 -20.66 -3.85 -6.86
CA THR A 135 -20.93 -3.98 -8.28
C THR A 135 -20.74 -5.42 -8.74
N ASN A 136 -21.57 -5.84 -9.70
CA ASN A 136 -21.37 -7.09 -10.44
C ASN A 136 -20.64 -6.86 -11.76
N ARG A 137 -20.31 -5.60 -12.07
CA ARG A 137 -19.64 -5.20 -13.31
C ARG A 137 -18.14 -5.31 -13.15
N ASN A 138 -17.49 -5.82 -14.19
CA ASN A 138 -16.04 -5.94 -14.24
C ASN A 138 -15.36 -4.86 -15.11
N ASP A 139 -16.11 -3.84 -15.55
CA ASP A 139 -15.64 -2.77 -16.44
C ASP A 139 -15.74 -1.37 -15.81
N ILE A 140 -16.07 -1.30 -14.51
CA ILE A 140 -16.12 -0.05 -13.74
C ILE A 140 -15.27 -0.16 -12.48
N SER A 141 -14.83 1.01 -11.99
CA SER A 141 -14.34 1.16 -10.62
C SER A 141 -15.46 1.74 -9.77
N ILE A 142 -15.56 1.44 -8.48
CA ILE A 142 -16.69 1.94 -7.69
C ILE A 142 -16.55 3.45 -7.43
N LEU A 143 -15.38 3.87 -6.93
CA LEU A 143 -15.12 5.27 -6.59
C LEU A 143 -14.00 5.86 -7.42
N PHE A 144 -14.21 7.10 -7.85
CA PHE A 144 -13.21 7.95 -8.47
C PHE A 144 -13.25 9.34 -7.83
N PRO A 145 -12.23 9.72 -7.02
CA PRO A 145 -12.08 11.09 -6.54
C PRO A 145 -11.92 12.04 -7.75
N SER A 146 -12.89 12.92 -7.95
CA SER A 146 -13.00 13.84 -9.09
C SER A 146 -13.00 15.29 -8.61
N GLU A 147 -12.16 16.11 -9.22
CA GLU A 147 -12.13 17.55 -8.94
C GLU A 147 -13.38 18.23 -9.49
N LYS A 148 -13.84 17.87 -10.69
CA LYS A 148 -14.93 18.57 -11.39
C LYS A 148 -16.24 17.78 -11.49
N GLY A 149 -16.28 16.55 -10.96
CA GLY A 149 -17.40 15.64 -11.16
C GLY A 149 -17.42 15.04 -12.57
N ASP A 150 -16.27 14.98 -13.23
CA ASP A 150 -16.05 14.29 -14.50
C ASP A 150 -15.02 13.16 -14.33
N VAL A 151 -14.77 12.42 -15.42
CA VAL A 151 -13.83 11.29 -15.45
C VAL A 151 -12.37 11.73 -15.70
N PHE A 152 -12.07 13.03 -15.61
CA PHE A 152 -10.77 13.60 -15.92
C PHE A 152 -10.31 14.58 -14.84
N ASN A 153 -9.33 14.17 -14.03
CA ASN A 153 -8.61 15.15 -13.23
C ASN A 153 -7.54 15.81 -14.09
N ASN A 154 -7.53 17.14 -14.11
CA ASN A 154 -6.46 17.87 -14.74
C ASN A 154 -5.32 17.93 -13.73
N ARG A 155 -4.19 17.30 -14.04
CA ARG A 155 -2.95 17.50 -13.29
C ARG A 155 -2.64 18.99 -13.32
N HIS A 156 -3.05 19.74 -12.30
CA HIS A 156 -2.94 21.18 -12.28
C HIS A 156 -1.47 21.55 -12.45
N ASN A 157 -1.10 21.98 -13.66
CA ASN A 157 0.08 22.78 -13.84
C ASN A 157 -0.15 23.99 -12.96
N ARG A 158 0.68 24.15 -11.94
CA ARG A 158 0.64 25.17 -10.87
C ARG A 158 0.63 26.64 -11.37
N LEU A 159 0.46 26.85 -12.67
CA LEU A 159 0.53 28.10 -13.42
C LEU A 159 -0.83 28.60 -13.90
N GLU A 160 -1.90 27.80 -13.87
CA GLU A 160 -3.22 28.32 -14.19
C GLU A 160 -3.83 29.00 -12.96
N SER A 161 -4.12 30.30 -13.10
CA SER A 161 -4.81 31.16 -12.15
C SER A 161 -6.29 30.80 -12.02
N ASP A 162 -6.61 29.52 -11.93
CA ASP A 162 -7.98 29.05 -11.75
C ASP A 162 -8.40 29.37 -10.30
N PRO A 163 -9.36 30.29 -10.06
CA PRO A 163 -9.80 30.66 -8.73
C PRO A 163 -10.44 29.50 -7.96
N TYR A 164 -10.68 28.35 -8.63
CA TYR A 164 -11.18 27.10 -8.03
C TYR A 164 -10.05 26.11 -7.70
N THR A 165 -8.78 26.45 -7.98
CA THR A 165 -7.65 25.65 -7.51
C THR A 165 -7.59 25.77 -6.00
N ASN A 166 -8.00 24.69 -5.33
CA ASN A 166 -7.87 24.56 -3.90
C ASN A 166 -6.36 24.50 -3.58
N ILE A 167 -5.78 25.66 -3.32
CA ILE A 167 -4.49 25.82 -2.64
C ILE A 167 -4.53 25.27 -1.20
N GLY A 168 -5.70 24.81 -0.74
CA GLY A 168 -5.98 24.30 0.59
C GLY A 168 -5.25 23.00 0.96
N GLU A 169 -4.98 22.88 2.25
CA GLU A 169 -4.38 21.73 2.93
C GLU A 169 -5.36 20.55 3.09
N GLU A 170 -6.61 20.70 2.63
CA GLU A 170 -7.68 19.75 2.89
C GLU A 170 -7.52 18.47 2.07
N PHE A 171 -7.62 17.32 2.76
CA PHE A 171 -7.59 16.00 2.14
C PHE A 171 -9.01 15.57 1.75
N THR A 172 -9.12 14.88 0.63
CA THR A 172 -10.32 14.07 0.34
C THR A 172 -10.27 12.85 1.25
N THR A 173 -11.31 12.59 2.04
CA THR A 173 -11.33 11.44 2.95
C THR A 173 -12.42 10.46 2.54
N ILE A 174 -12.10 9.17 2.48
CA ILE A 174 -13.06 8.08 2.25
C ILE A 174 -12.89 7.08 3.38
N SER A 175 -13.94 6.84 4.17
CA SER A 175 -13.84 5.99 5.36
C SER A 175 -15.05 5.16 5.70
N ASP A 176 -14.81 4.14 6.52
CA ASP A 176 -15.82 3.37 7.26
C ASP A 176 -16.87 2.65 6.38
N LEU A 177 -16.45 2.07 5.25
CA LEU A 177 -17.33 1.35 4.33
C LEU A 177 -16.65 0.16 3.63
N THR A 178 -17.46 -0.73 3.08
CA THR A 178 -17.03 -1.80 2.18
C THR A 178 -17.21 -1.40 0.72
N LEU A 179 -16.19 -1.67 -0.10
CA LEU A 179 -16.25 -1.64 -1.56
C LEU A 179 -16.13 -3.08 -2.08
N ALA A 180 -17.15 -3.55 -2.77
CA ALA A 180 -17.30 -4.95 -3.18
C ALA A 180 -17.39 -5.08 -4.71
N GLY A 181 -16.38 -5.70 -5.32
CA GLY A 181 -16.34 -6.02 -6.73
C GLY A 181 -17.10 -7.31 -7.09
N PRO A 182 -17.01 -7.75 -8.36
CA PRO A 182 -17.74 -8.92 -8.86
C PRO A 182 -17.44 -10.23 -8.12
N HIS A 183 -16.27 -10.31 -7.47
CA HIS A 183 -15.83 -11.50 -6.74
C HIS A 183 -15.99 -11.39 -5.21
N TYR A 184 -16.82 -10.46 -4.75
CA TYR A 184 -17.13 -10.28 -3.33
C TYR A 184 -17.74 -11.55 -2.72
N LEU A 185 -17.18 -12.02 -1.59
CA LEU A 185 -17.57 -13.25 -0.89
C LEU A 185 -17.41 -14.53 -1.74
N ILE A 186 -16.71 -14.45 -2.87
CA ILE A 186 -16.32 -15.63 -3.66
C ILE A 186 -15.03 -16.20 -3.08
N ASN A 187 -14.95 -17.52 -2.94
CA ASN A 187 -13.74 -18.20 -2.48
C ASN A 187 -12.50 -17.74 -3.30
N PRO A 188 -11.44 -17.23 -2.65
CA PRO A 188 -10.26 -16.68 -3.34
C PRO A 188 -9.55 -17.66 -4.28
N TYR A 189 -9.67 -18.96 -4.02
CA TYR A 189 -9.02 -20.03 -4.77
C TYR A 189 -9.79 -20.50 -6.00
N VAL A 190 -11.05 -20.08 -6.15
CA VAL A 190 -11.81 -20.33 -7.37
C VAL A 190 -11.21 -19.50 -8.49
N GLU A 191 -11.05 -20.10 -9.66
CA GLU A 191 -10.54 -19.46 -10.86
C GLU A 191 -11.48 -18.33 -11.31
N LYS A 192 -10.92 -17.12 -11.46
CA LYS A 192 -11.65 -15.93 -11.90
C LYS A 192 -11.25 -15.56 -13.33
N GLY A 193 -12.28 -15.29 -14.15
CA GLY A 193 -12.20 -15.03 -15.60
C GLY A 193 -11.29 -13.88 -16.04
N ALA A 194 -11.14 -13.73 -17.37
CA ALA A 194 -10.33 -12.67 -17.96
C ALA A 194 -11.08 -11.31 -18.06
N LEU A 195 -10.33 -10.27 -17.68
CA LEU A 195 -10.58 -8.85 -17.44
C LEU A 195 -11.69 -8.10 -18.20
N GLY A 196 -12.31 -7.17 -17.48
CA GLY A 196 -12.51 -5.80 -17.97
C GLY A 196 -11.35 -4.86 -17.59
N THR A 197 -11.09 -3.84 -18.40
CA THR A 197 -10.15 -2.76 -18.08
C THR A 197 -10.87 -1.73 -17.20
N ASN A 198 -10.28 -1.32 -16.07
CA ASN A 198 -10.83 -0.36 -15.09
C ASN A 198 -11.70 -0.96 -13.95
N ASN A 199 -11.35 -2.13 -13.42
CA ASN A 199 -12.07 -2.72 -12.29
C ASN A 199 -11.32 -2.57 -10.96
N SER A 200 -11.47 -1.41 -10.31
CA SER A 200 -10.89 -1.18 -8.98
C SER A 200 -11.91 -0.71 -7.94
N GLY A 201 -11.65 -0.96 -6.66
CA GLY A 201 -12.47 -0.39 -5.59
C GLY A 201 -12.41 1.14 -5.62
N VAL A 202 -11.19 1.67 -5.50
CA VAL A 202 -10.90 3.10 -5.62
C VAL A 202 -9.89 3.34 -6.74
N LEU A 203 -10.27 4.17 -7.72
CA LEU A 203 -9.38 4.67 -8.77
C LEU A 203 -8.95 6.10 -8.44
N ILE A 204 -7.69 6.28 -8.07
CA ILE A 204 -7.05 7.58 -7.81
C ILE A 204 -6.16 7.89 -9.00
N LYS A 205 -6.57 8.85 -9.84
CA LYS A 205 -5.85 9.18 -11.07
C LYS A 205 -5.63 10.66 -11.20
N ASP A 206 -4.38 11.05 -11.46
CA ASP A 206 -3.99 12.46 -11.62
C ASP A 206 -4.50 13.34 -10.46
N THR A 207 -4.51 12.79 -9.23
CA THR A 207 -5.09 13.42 -8.02
C THR A 207 -4.06 13.49 -6.89
N THR A 208 -4.35 14.31 -5.88
CA THR A 208 -3.48 14.46 -4.70
C THR A 208 -4.27 14.48 -3.42
N LYS A 209 -3.60 14.27 -2.28
CA LYS A 209 -4.16 14.46 -0.93
C LYS A 209 -5.44 13.63 -0.70
N ILE A 210 -5.31 12.33 -0.80
CA ILE A 210 -6.40 11.38 -0.53
C ILE A 210 -6.09 10.62 0.76
N ASN A 211 -7.07 10.55 1.66
CA ASN A 211 -7.07 9.71 2.85
C ASN A 211 -8.09 8.60 2.67
N LEU A 212 -7.62 7.35 2.65
CA LEU A 212 -8.44 6.15 2.69
C LEU A 212 -8.30 5.55 4.09
N LYS A 213 -9.39 5.44 4.85
CA LYS A 213 -9.32 5.01 6.25
C LYS A 213 -10.37 3.97 6.59
N ASN A 214 -9.97 2.88 7.24
CA ASN A 214 -10.91 1.86 7.70
C ASN A 214 -11.86 1.41 6.57
N LEU A 215 -11.27 0.98 5.45
CA LEU A 215 -12.01 0.45 4.31
C LEU A 215 -11.81 -1.06 4.23
N PHE A 216 -12.86 -1.77 3.83
CA PHE A 216 -12.76 -3.17 3.42
C PHE A 216 -13.03 -3.25 1.93
N ILE A 217 -12.03 -3.69 1.15
CA ILE A 217 -12.10 -3.66 -0.32
C ILE A 217 -11.83 -5.07 -0.84
N GLU A 218 -12.82 -5.63 -1.53
CA GLU A 218 -12.80 -7.03 -1.94
C GLU A 218 -13.33 -7.26 -3.36
N GLY A 219 -12.73 -8.22 -4.07
CA GLY A 219 -13.35 -8.87 -5.22
C GLY A 219 -13.09 -8.19 -6.56
N PHE A 220 -12.06 -7.37 -6.68
CA PHE A 220 -11.76 -6.61 -7.90
C PHE A 220 -10.78 -7.32 -8.84
N GLU A 221 -11.02 -7.23 -10.15
CA GLU A 221 -10.22 -7.84 -11.21
C GLU A 221 -9.01 -7.02 -11.64
N THR A 222 -8.92 -5.73 -11.30
CA THR A 222 -7.68 -4.94 -11.49
C THR A 222 -6.96 -4.75 -10.17
N SER A 223 -7.57 -4.03 -9.22
CA SER A 223 -6.97 -3.82 -7.91
C SER A 223 -7.97 -3.39 -6.85
N ALA A 224 -7.66 -3.54 -5.57
CA ALA A 224 -8.47 -2.93 -4.52
C ALA A 224 -8.36 -1.39 -4.61
N ILE A 225 -7.12 -0.89 -4.65
CA ILE A 225 -6.80 0.52 -4.81
C ILE A 225 -5.83 0.68 -5.99
N TYR A 226 -6.19 1.55 -6.94
CA TYR A 226 -5.32 1.93 -8.06
C TYR A 226 -4.92 3.41 -7.96
N SER A 227 -3.63 3.68 -7.78
CA SER A 227 -3.03 5.02 -7.85
C SER A 227 -2.24 5.22 -9.14
N HIS A 228 -2.71 6.09 -10.05
CA HIS A 228 -2.01 6.47 -11.27
C HIS A 228 -1.62 7.94 -11.24
N LYS A 229 -0.33 8.27 -11.42
CA LYS A 229 0.17 9.67 -11.46
C LYS A 229 -0.28 10.53 -10.27
N SER A 230 -0.41 9.92 -9.09
CA SER A 230 -1.02 10.57 -7.92
C SER A 230 -0.05 10.63 -6.74
N TYR A 231 -0.27 11.57 -5.81
CA TYR A 231 0.67 11.85 -4.72
C TYR A 231 0.03 12.35 -3.43
N TYR A 232 0.71 12.14 -2.30
CA TYR A 232 0.18 12.37 -0.95
C TYR A 232 -1.08 11.54 -0.66
N ILE A 233 -0.95 10.23 -0.78
CA ILE A 233 -2.04 9.28 -0.55
C ILE A 233 -1.79 8.56 0.76
N ASN A 234 -2.71 8.68 1.72
CA ASN A 234 -2.67 7.94 2.98
C ASN A 234 -3.69 6.80 2.95
N ILE A 235 -3.26 5.60 3.30
CA ILE A 235 -4.08 4.39 3.39
C ILE A 235 -3.88 3.82 4.80
N ASP A 236 -4.89 3.93 5.66
CA ASP A 236 -4.77 3.58 7.08
C ASP A 236 -5.88 2.63 7.54
N CYS A 237 -5.52 1.59 8.29
CA CYS A 237 -6.46 0.61 8.84
C CYS A 237 -7.36 -0.06 7.78
N CYS A 238 -6.88 -0.22 6.55
CA CYS A 238 -7.67 -0.84 5.49
C CYS A 238 -7.45 -2.36 5.44
N THR A 239 -8.41 -3.08 4.85
CA THR A 239 -8.29 -4.49 4.47
C THR A 239 -8.48 -4.61 2.97
N LEU A 240 -7.46 -5.09 2.27
CA LEU A 240 -7.45 -5.32 0.82
C LEU A 240 -7.43 -6.83 0.59
N PHE A 241 -8.56 -7.40 0.22
CA PHE A 241 -8.80 -8.83 0.28
C PHE A 241 -9.33 -9.41 -1.03
N ASN A 242 -8.81 -10.54 -1.52
CA ASN A 242 -9.38 -11.24 -2.68
C ASN A 242 -9.56 -10.33 -3.90
N ASN A 243 -8.49 -9.61 -4.25
CA ASN A 243 -8.37 -8.82 -5.48
C ASN A 243 -7.28 -9.41 -6.37
N GLN A 244 -7.24 -9.01 -7.65
CA GLN A 244 -6.08 -9.34 -8.47
C GLN A 244 -4.82 -8.71 -7.85
N ILE A 245 -4.86 -7.42 -7.57
CA ILE A 245 -3.79 -6.69 -6.90
C ILE A 245 -4.38 -6.00 -5.67
N GLY A 246 -3.76 -6.11 -4.49
CA GLY A 246 -4.20 -5.34 -3.32
C GLY A 246 -4.06 -3.84 -3.57
N LEU A 247 -2.82 -3.36 -3.74
CA LEU A 247 -2.52 -1.99 -4.13
C LEU A 247 -1.69 -1.95 -5.41
N LEU A 248 -2.23 -1.28 -6.43
CA LEU A 248 -1.51 -0.95 -7.65
C LEU A 248 -1.14 0.53 -7.62
N ALA A 249 0.13 0.87 -7.76
CA ALA A 249 0.58 2.24 -8.00
C ALA A 249 1.50 2.31 -9.21
N ASP A 250 1.22 3.22 -10.14
CA ASP A 250 2.03 3.38 -11.34
C ASP A 250 2.14 4.84 -11.82
N GLY A 251 2.90 5.01 -12.91
CA GLY A 251 2.97 6.26 -13.65
C GLY A 251 3.54 7.41 -12.82
N THR A 252 4.64 7.22 -12.09
CA THR A 252 5.22 8.26 -11.21
C THR A 252 4.31 8.66 -10.05
N SER A 253 3.56 7.70 -9.50
CA SER A 253 2.90 7.90 -8.21
C SER A 253 3.94 7.95 -7.09
N THR A 254 3.78 8.87 -6.14
CA THR A 254 4.78 9.11 -5.08
C THR A 254 4.12 9.40 -3.76
N THR A 255 4.87 9.30 -2.66
CA THR A 255 4.38 9.79 -1.36
C THR A 255 3.07 9.08 -0.97
N ILE A 256 3.03 7.76 -1.20
CA ILE A 256 1.96 6.88 -0.73
C ILE A 256 2.38 6.32 0.63
N TYR A 257 1.58 6.59 1.65
CA TYR A 257 1.77 6.14 3.02
C TYR A 257 0.72 5.10 3.36
N VAL A 258 1.15 3.88 3.66
CA VAL A 258 0.26 2.78 4.04
C VAL A 258 0.57 2.35 5.46
N SER A 259 -0.42 2.44 6.36
CA SER A 259 -0.27 2.09 7.76
C SER A 259 -1.35 1.14 8.26
N ASN A 260 -0.98 0.25 9.18
CA ASN A 260 -1.91 -0.64 9.91
C ASN A 260 -2.88 -1.39 8.99
N THR A 261 -2.45 -1.70 7.77
CA THR A 261 -3.31 -2.21 6.70
C THR A 261 -3.04 -3.70 6.50
N THR A 262 -4.09 -4.47 6.21
CA THR A 262 -3.99 -5.88 5.87
C THR A 262 -4.19 -6.07 4.38
N VAL A 263 -3.24 -6.73 3.72
CA VAL A 263 -3.23 -7.04 2.29
C VAL A 263 -3.12 -8.55 2.16
N ARG A 264 -4.24 -9.22 1.93
CA ARG A 264 -4.33 -10.66 2.07
C ARG A 264 -5.18 -11.34 1.02
N LEU A 265 -4.79 -12.56 0.61
CA LEU A 265 -5.55 -13.35 -0.36
C LEU A 265 -5.78 -12.59 -1.67
N ASN A 266 -4.87 -11.71 -2.09
CA ASN A 266 -4.87 -11.16 -3.45
C ASN A 266 -4.08 -12.08 -4.38
N ALA A 267 -4.06 -11.89 -5.70
CA ALA A 267 -3.07 -12.60 -6.53
C ALA A 267 -1.68 -11.99 -6.31
N VAL A 268 -1.60 -10.67 -6.26
CA VAL A 268 -0.41 -9.92 -5.82
C VAL A 268 -0.80 -8.97 -4.71
N GLY A 269 -0.02 -8.94 -3.62
CA GLY A 269 -0.29 -8.02 -2.52
C GLY A 269 -0.12 -6.57 -2.96
N LEU A 270 1.10 -6.18 -3.30
CA LEU A 270 1.46 -4.82 -3.71
C LEU A 270 2.21 -4.84 -5.04
N LEU A 271 1.78 -4.01 -6.00
CA LEU A 271 2.52 -3.75 -7.24
C LEU A 271 2.75 -2.25 -7.40
N LEU A 272 4.01 -1.84 -7.26
CA LEU A 272 4.45 -0.48 -7.52
C LEU A 272 5.31 -0.48 -8.78
N GLN A 273 4.98 0.40 -9.73
CA GLN A 273 5.74 0.59 -10.96
C GLN A 273 6.08 2.07 -11.15
N ASP A 274 7.34 2.36 -11.52
CA ASP A 274 7.81 3.71 -11.80
C ASP A 274 7.45 4.69 -10.67
N SER A 275 7.50 4.23 -9.41
CA SER A 275 7.01 4.94 -8.22
C SER A 275 8.14 5.18 -7.23
N PHE A 276 8.05 6.24 -6.42
CA PHE A 276 9.14 6.57 -5.49
C PHE A 276 8.66 7.26 -4.21
N ALA A 277 9.48 7.16 -3.15
CA ALA A 277 9.22 7.76 -1.85
C ALA A 277 7.88 7.31 -1.22
N CYS A 278 7.54 6.02 -1.34
CA CYS A 278 6.39 5.42 -0.67
C CYS A 278 6.82 4.71 0.62
N ASN A 279 5.95 4.68 1.62
CA ASN A 279 6.24 4.10 2.93
C ASN A 279 5.10 3.18 3.38
N PHE A 280 5.47 2.01 3.87
CA PHE A 280 4.58 0.99 4.41
C PHE A 280 5.00 0.71 5.85
N THR A 281 4.09 0.89 6.82
CA THR A 281 4.38 0.73 8.24
C THR A 281 3.30 -0.13 8.92
N ASN A 282 3.71 -1.15 9.69
CA ASN A 282 2.77 -2.05 10.38
C ASN A 282 1.73 -2.68 9.43
N THR A 283 2.16 -3.03 8.20
CA THR A 283 1.28 -3.62 7.19
C THR A 283 1.46 -5.14 7.17
N ILE A 284 0.35 -5.87 7.16
CA ILE A 284 0.32 -7.33 6.99
C ILE A 284 0.18 -7.62 5.49
N ILE A 285 1.08 -8.40 4.93
CA ILE A 285 1.11 -8.82 3.52
C ILE A 285 1.17 -10.35 3.49
N GLU A 286 0.00 -10.98 3.42
CA GLU A 286 -0.13 -12.39 3.78
C GLU A 286 -0.89 -13.20 2.72
N SER A 287 -0.44 -14.41 2.40
CA SER A 287 -1.20 -15.36 1.58
C SER A 287 -1.71 -14.73 0.28
N ASN A 288 -0.90 -14.00 -0.48
CA ASN A 288 -1.38 -13.41 -1.73
C ASN A 288 -1.33 -14.45 -2.85
N ASP A 289 -2.24 -15.43 -2.80
CA ASP A 289 -2.34 -16.62 -3.65
C ASP A 289 -3.69 -16.78 -4.38
N ALA A 290 -4.51 -15.72 -4.46
CA ALA A 290 -5.81 -15.81 -5.11
C ALA A 290 -5.73 -16.10 -6.62
N ASN A 291 -6.67 -16.89 -7.10
CA ASN A 291 -6.62 -17.45 -8.45
C ASN A 291 -7.27 -16.53 -9.50
N TYR A 292 -6.51 -15.54 -9.96
CA TYR A 292 -6.87 -14.67 -11.09
C TYR A 292 -6.12 -15.11 -12.35
N LEU A 293 -6.85 -15.41 -13.44
CA LEU A 293 -6.28 -16.01 -14.67
C LEU A 293 -5.25 -15.17 -15.43
N ARG A 294 -5.15 -13.86 -15.15
CA ARG A 294 -4.30 -12.97 -15.94
C ARG A 294 -2.87 -13.00 -15.44
N THR A 295 -1.95 -13.34 -16.35
CA THR A 295 -0.51 -13.12 -16.18
C THR A 295 -0.25 -11.61 -16.04
N ILE A 296 0.36 -11.18 -14.95
CA ILE A 296 0.96 -9.85 -14.87
C ILE A 296 2.20 -9.93 -15.76
N ASP A 297 2.08 -9.39 -16.97
CA ASP A 297 3.10 -9.55 -18.00
C ASP A 297 4.29 -8.65 -17.70
N PHE A 298 5.35 -9.27 -17.19
CA PHE A 298 6.64 -8.64 -17.00
C PHE A 298 7.54 -9.02 -18.18
N ASN A 299 7.50 -8.24 -19.25
CA ASN A 299 8.46 -8.28 -20.36
C ASN A 299 8.92 -9.71 -20.76
N LYS A 300 7.97 -10.61 -21.05
CA LYS A 300 8.22 -12.00 -21.53
C LYS A 300 8.81 -13.01 -20.53
N SER A 301 9.00 -12.64 -19.27
CA SER A 301 9.18 -13.62 -18.19
C SER A 301 7.81 -13.93 -17.60
N ALA A 302 7.30 -15.13 -17.85
CA ALA A 302 6.05 -15.60 -17.26
C ALA A 302 6.28 -15.85 -15.77
N TYR A 303 6.13 -14.81 -14.96
CA TYR A 303 5.87 -15.01 -13.54
C TYR A 303 4.51 -15.69 -13.43
N ASN A 304 4.38 -16.67 -12.55
CA ASN A 304 3.05 -16.99 -12.05
C ASN A 304 2.53 -15.69 -11.42
N SER A 305 1.44 -15.16 -11.96
CA SER A 305 0.86 -13.88 -11.58
C SER A 305 0.12 -13.90 -10.26
N ARG A 306 0.45 -14.88 -9.43
CA ARG A 306 -0.12 -15.15 -8.13
C ARG A 306 1.00 -15.63 -7.19
N ASP A 307 0.70 -15.66 -5.91
CA ASP A 307 1.60 -16.10 -4.83
C ASP A 307 2.74 -15.10 -4.56
N ILE A 308 2.53 -13.80 -4.86
CA ILE A 308 3.55 -12.75 -4.71
C ILE A 308 3.11 -11.70 -3.68
N GLY A 309 3.97 -11.45 -2.68
CA GLY A 309 3.73 -10.42 -1.68
C GLY A 309 3.87 -9.02 -2.25
N VAL A 310 5.07 -8.66 -2.72
CA VAL A 310 5.40 -7.31 -3.19
C VAL A 310 6.20 -7.35 -4.49
N ILE A 311 5.87 -6.45 -5.41
CA ILE A 311 6.62 -6.18 -6.62
C ILE A 311 6.92 -4.69 -6.70
N LEU A 312 8.21 -4.36 -6.71
CA LEU A 312 8.71 -3.02 -7.00
C LEU A 312 9.38 -3.05 -8.36
N LYS A 313 8.87 -2.26 -9.32
CA LYS A 313 9.40 -2.19 -10.68
C LYS A 313 9.82 -0.77 -11.02
N ASN A 314 11.09 -0.56 -11.38
CA ASN A 314 11.67 0.77 -11.61
C ASN A 314 11.36 1.74 -10.46
N CYS A 315 11.36 1.25 -9.22
CA CYS A 315 11.03 2.04 -8.05
C CYS A 315 12.30 2.45 -7.30
N GLN A 316 12.21 3.56 -6.58
CA GLN A 316 13.29 3.99 -5.69
C GLN A 316 12.78 4.53 -4.36
N ASN A 317 13.60 4.39 -3.32
CA ASN A 317 13.32 4.94 -1.99
C ASN A 317 11.94 4.50 -1.47
N ILE A 318 11.60 3.22 -1.66
CA ILE A 318 10.42 2.61 -1.05
C ILE A 318 10.84 2.02 0.30
N ASN A 319 10.09 2.33 1.35
CA ASN A 319 10.38 1.90 2.71
C ASN A 319 9.29 0.99 3.26
N PHE A 320 9.68 -0.16 3.81
CA PHE A 320 8.84 -1.05 4.59
C PHE A 320 9.38 -1.10 6.02
N SER A 321 8.54 -0.80 7.01
CA SER A 321 8.92 -0.78 8.42
C SER A 321 7.93 -1.55 9.28
N ALA A 322 8.42 -2.47 10.11
CA ALA A 322 7.57 -3.26 11.00
C ALA A 322 6.42 -3.99 10.26
N CYS A 323 6.66 -4.37 8.99
CA CYS A 323 5.69 -5.09 8.18
C CYS A 323 5.80 -6.60 8.40
N TYR A 324 4.70 -7.29 8.21
CA TYR A 324 4.59 -8.74 8.38
C TYR A 324 4.33 -9.39 7.03
N PHE A 325 5.29 -10.18 6.55
CA PHE A 325 5.20 -10.91 5.30
C PHE A 325 5.09 -12.40 5.58
N GLU A 326 3.95 -13.00 5.25
CA GLU A 326 3.74 -14.42 5.50
C GLU A 326 3.02 -15.11 4.35
N ASN A 327 3.30 -16.39 4.17
CA ASN A 327 2.56 -17.27 3.27
C ASN A 327 2.54 -16.81 1.79
N ASN A 328 3.59 -16.12 1.33
CA ASN A 328 3.77 -15.79 -0.08
C ASN A 328 4.87 -16.69 -0.66
N LEU A 329 4.69 -17.20 -1.87
CA LEU A 329 5.68 -18.04 -2.56
C LEU A 329 6.93 -17.22 -2.91
N VAL A 330 6.72 -16.01 -3.43
CA VAL A 330 7.78 -15.00 -3.58
C VAL A 330 7.40 -13.80 -2.73
N THR A 331 8.20 -13.50 -1.70
CA THR A 331 7.84 -12.42 -0.78
C THR A 331 8.06 -11.05 -1.41
N THR A 332 9.19 -10.84 -2.09
CA THR A 332 9.52 -9.55 -2.72
C THR A 332 10.23 -9.74 -4.04
N ILE A 333 9.78 -9.02 -5.07
CA ILE A 333 10.46 -8.85 -6.36
C ILE A 333 10.91 -7.39 -6.48
N LEU A 334 12.20 -7.19 -6.70
CA LEU A 334 12.84 -5.90 -6.94
C LEU A 334 13.30 -5.90 -8.40
N ASP A 335 12.41 -5.50 -9.32
CA ASP A 335 12.69 -5.38 -10.74
C ASP A 335 13.25 -4.00 -11.07
N SER A 336 14.54 -3.94 -11.42
CA SER A 336 15.21 -2.69 -11.81
C SER A 336 15.00 -1.56 -10.79
N SER A 337 14.90 -1.92 -9.51
CA SER A 337 14.53 -1.02 -8.42
C SER A 337 15.68 -0.89 -7.43
N HIS A 338 15.93 0.34 -6.98
CA HIS A 338 17.11 0.66 -6.19
C HIS A 338 16.82 1.49 -4.94
N GLU A 339 17.74 1.46 -3.97
CA GLU A 339 17.65 2.25 -2.73
C GLU A 339 16.38 1.99 -1.90
N ASN A 340 15.79 0.79 -2.01
CA ASN A 340 14.62 0.42 -1.20
C ASN A 340 15.07 -0.17 0.14
N THR A 341 14.25 0.03 1.19
CA THR A 341 14.60 -0.37 2.55
C THR A 341 13.49 -1.19 3.19
N PHE A 342 13.86 -2.32 3.78
CA PHE A 342 13.01 -3.20 4.59
C PHE A 342 13.61 -3.27 5.99
N THR A 343 12.94 -2.71 6.98
CA THR A 343 13.50 -2.58 8.35
C THR A 343 12.54 -3.09 9.41
N ASN A 344 13.05 -3.91 10.34
CA ASN A 344 12.26 -4.50 11.43
C ASN A 344 11.04 -5.30 10.94
N CYS A 345 11.09 -5.83 9.73
CA CYS A 345 10.03 -6.64 9.15
C CYS A 345 10.17 -8.11 9.57
N TYR A 346 9.04 -8.80 9.57
CA TYR A 346 8.97 -10.24 9.79
C TYR A 346 8.73 -10.95 8.45
N PHE A 347 9.59 -11.92 8.11
CA PHE A 347 9.50 -12.70 6.88
C PHE A 347 9.31 -14.19 7.18
N CYS A 348 8.18 -14.73 6.74
CA CYS A 348 7.83 -16.15 6.84
C CYS A 348 7.21 -16.65 5.51
N PRO A 349 8.01 -16.86 4.46
CA PRO A 349 7.50 -17.33 3.17
C PRO A 349 6.80 -18.69 3.29
N ASP A 350 5.87 -18.91 2.35
CA ASP A 350 4.85 -19.97 2.17
C ASP A 350 4.91 -21.24 3.05
N ASN A 351 3.74 -21.76 3.45
CA ASN A 351 3.52 -23.09 4.03
C ASN A 351 2.53 -23.94 3.17
N GLY A 352 2.19 -23.44 1.99
CA GLY A 352 1.23 -23.99 1.05
C GLY A 352 1.69 -25.28 0.39
N PRO A 353 0.76 -26.07 -0.15
CA PRO A 353 1.08 -27.30 -0.87
C PRO A 353 1.87 -26.92 -2.13
N LEU A 354 3.20 -27.03 -2.06
CA LEU A 354 4.06 -26.96 -3.23
C LEU A 354 3.52 -27.98 -4.24
N GLU A 355 2.99 -27.52 -5.38
CA GLU A 355 2.82 -28.42 -6.51
C GLU A 355 4.17 -29.07 -6.78
N ALA A 356 4.22 -30.39 -6.64
CA ALA A 356 5.45 -31.15 -6.64
C ALA A 356 6.34 -30.76 -7.85
N GLY A 357 7.44 -30.07 -7.57
CA GLY A 357 8.54 -29.86 -8.52
C GLY A 357 8.56 -28.55 -9.31
N LYS A 358 7.76 -27.51 -9.01
CA LYS A 358 7.76 -26.31 -9.88
C LYS A 358 8.23 -24.98 -9.31
N ILE A 359 8.12 -24.66 -8.02
CA ILE A 359 8.58 -23.34 -7.54
C ILE A 359 9.19 -23.47 -6.15
N GLN A 360 10.44 -23.03 -6.02
CA GLN A 360 11.07 -22.84 -4.72
C GLN A 360 10.59 -21.51 -4.15
N SER A 361 10.31 -21.44 -2.86
CA SER A 361 10.00 -20.15 -2.24
C SER A 361 11.26 -19.28 -2.16
N TYR A 362 11.05 -17.97 -2.30
CA TYR A 362 12.12 -16.98 -2.21
C TYR A 362 11.71 -15.81 -1.34
N LEU A 363 12.65 -15.38 -0.51
CA LEU A 363 12.53 -14.13 0.23
C LEU A 363 12.55 -12.95 -0.73
N VAL A 364 13.58 -12.87 -1.58
CA VAL A 364 13.75 -11.75 -2.50
C VAL A 364 14.30 -12.16 -3.85
N TRP A 365 13.74 -11.59 -4.90
CA TRP A 365 14.22 -11.66 -6.28
C TRP A 365 14.74 -10.30 -6.73
N PHE A 366 16.05 -10.20 -6.96
CA PHE A 366 16.68 -9.07 -7.64
C PHE A 366 16.58 -9.31 -9.15
N TYR A 367 15.64 -8.62 -9.78
CA TYR A 367 15.29 -8.81 -11.19
C TYR A 367 15.58 -7.56 -12.01
N GLY A 368 15.65 -7.72 -13.33
CA GLY A 368 15.84 -6.59 -14.23
C GLY A 368 17.23 -5.94 -14.10
N ASN A 369 17.44 -4.89 -14.89
CA ASN A 369 18.73 -4.21 -14.89
C ASN A 369 18.79 -3.27 -13.69
N ASN A 370 19.88 -3.34 -12.92
CA ASN A 370 20.14 -2.40 -11.82
C ASN A 370 19.19 -2.50 -10.61
N ALA A 371 18.89 -3.72 -10.15
CA ALA A 371 18.29 -3.92 -8.83
C ALA A 371 19.36 -3.74 -7.73
N SER A 372 19.70 -2.49 -7.42
CA SER A 372 20.90 -2.12 -6.65
C SER A 372 20.61 -1.38 -5.34
N ASP A 373 21.54 -1.41 -4.40
CA ASP A 373 21.52 -0.61 -3.17
C ASP A 373 20.26 -0.82 -2.28
N ASN A 374 19.60 -1.96 -2.41
CA ASN A 374 18.46 -2.32 -1.56
C ASN A 374 18.93 -2.88 -0.22
N LYS A 375 18.22 -2.55 0.85
CA LYS A 375 18.64 -2.85 2.22
C LYS A 375 17.58 -3.62 2.99
N PHE A 376 18.01 -4.68 3.66
CA PHE A 376 17.21 -5.49 4.56
C PHE A 376 17.84 -5.41 5.96
N ILE A 377 17.29 -4.60 6.84
CA ILE A 377 17.89 -4.18 8.11
C ILE A 377 17.10 -4.74 9.30
N ASN A 378 17.77 -5.44 10.22
CA ASN A 378 17.18 -5.89 11.50
C ASN A 378 15.85 -6.64 11.34
N ASN A 379 15.75 -7.48 10.31
CA ASN A 379 14.54 -8.26 10.04
C ASN A 379 14.60 -9.65 10.68
N ASP A 380 13.42 -10.21 10.94
CA ASP A 380 13.27 -11.60 11.36
C ASP A 380 12.97 -12.50 10.16
N TYR A 381 13.65 -13.64 10.09
CA TYR A 381 13.52 -14.62 9.02
C TYR A 381 13.21 -15.98 9.63
N ILE A 382 11.97 -16.43 9.48
CA ILE A 382 11.50 -17.68 10.09
C ILE A 382 10.87 -18.56 9.02
N SER A 383 10.99 -19.87 9.18
CA SER A 383 10.25 -20.86 8.42
C SER A 383 9.87 -22.00 9.34
N SER A 384 8.61 -22.44 9.28
CA SER A 384 8.14 -23.57 10.09
C SER A 384 8.62 -24.93 9.56
N LYS A 385 9.03 -24.99 8.28
CA LYS A 385 9.57 -26.16 7.58
C LYS A 385 10.67 -25.70 6.64
N GLU A 386 11.84 -25.43 7.18
CA GLU A 386 12.95 -24.77 6.49
C GLU A 386 13.44 -25.56 5.25
N GLU A 387 13.26 -26.87 5.25
CA GLU A 387 13.57 -27.77 4.13
C GLU A 387 12.66 -27.59 2.92
N LEU A 388 11.42 -27.14 3.13
CA LEU A 388 10.45 -26.85 2.08
C LEU A 388 10.44 -25.36 1.72
N TYR A 389 10.54 -24.51 2.74
CA TYR A 389 10.32 -23.08 2.61
C TYR A 389 11.53 -22.30 3.11
N ARG A 390 12.32 -21.85 2.16
CA ARG A 390 13.65 -21.28 2.41
C ARG A 390 13.54 -19.79 2.68
N SER A 391 13.34 -19.42 3.95
CA SER A 391 13.22 -18.03 4.39
C SER A 391 14.49 -17.19 4.25
N HIS A 392 15.62 -17.80 3.89
CA HIS A 392 16.91 -17.15 3.70
C HIS A 392 17.38 -17.24 2.25
N LYS A 393 16.48 -17.48 1.29
CA LYS A 393 16.84 -17.65 -0.13
C LYS A 393 16.60 -16.39 -0.95
N PHE A 394 17.61 -15.99 -1.73
CA PHE A 394 17.50 -14.94 -2.74
C PHE A 394 17.78 -15.48 -4.14
N PHE A 395 17.42 -14.70 -5.15
CA PHE A 395 17.78 -14.93 -6.55
C PHE A 395 18.20 -13.61 -7.19
N THR A 396 19.19 -13.63 -8.09
CA THR A 396 19.59 -12.45 -8.87
C THR A 396 19.66 -12.79 -10.35
N GLN A 397 18.88 -12.14 -11.21
CA GLN A 397 18.92 -12.43 -12.66
C GLN A 397 20.11 -11.77 -13.34
N PHE A 398 20.24 -10.44 -13.22
CA PHE A 398 21.29 -9.65 -13.86
C PHE A 398 22.41 -9.32 -12.87
N ARG A 399 23.16 -10.36 -12.50
CA ARG A 399 24.24 -10.32 -11.49
C ARG A 399 25.36 -9.32 -11.80
N SER A 400 25.60 -9.01 -13.08
CA SER A 400 26.63 -8.05 -13.48
C SER A 400 26.25 -6.59 -13.20
N THR A 401 24.97 -6.27 -13.02
CA THR A 401 24.46 -4.90 -12.87
C THR A 401 23.70 -4.66 -11.57
N SER A 402 23.32 -5.71 -10.84
CA SER A 402 22.65 -5.60 -9.53
C SER A 402 23.70 -5.60 -8.42
N THR A 403 23.97 -4.43 -7.83
CA THR A 403 25.10 -4.25 -6.91
C THR A 403 24.68 -3.58 -5.60
N GLY A 404 25.54 -3.60 -4.58
CA GLY A 404 25.30 -2.80 -3.36
C GLY A 404 24.16 -3.26 -2.45
N ASN A 405 23.49 -4.38 -2.76
CA ASN A 405 22.43 -4.93 -1.92
C ASN A 405 22.98 -5.44 -0.58
N VAL A 406 22.27 -5.15 0.51
CA VAL A 406 22.73 -5.42 1.89
C VAL A 406 21.66 -6.13 2.72
N PHE A 407 22.10 -7.10 3.51
CA PHE A 407 21.35 -7.72 4.60
C PHE A 407 22.09 -7.50 5.93
N GLU A 408 21.41 -6.91 6.91
CA GLU A 408 21.90 -6.78 8.28
C GLU A 408 21.17 -7.78 9.18
N LEU A 409 21.93 -8.66 9.82
CA LEU A 409 21.48 -9.82 10.55
C LEU A 409 21.89 -9.73 12.02
N THR A 410 21.05 -10.25 12.90
CA THR A 410 21.31 -10.21 14.35
C THR A 410 22.09 -11.44 14.82
N THR A 411 21.87 -12.61 14.22
CA THR A 411 22.43 -13.87 14.74
C THR A 411 23.33 -14.59 13.74
N LYS A 412 24.37 -15.27 14.25
CA LYS A 412 25.25 -16.12 13.44
C LYS A 412 24.49 -17.18 12.65
N GLN A 413 23.45 -17.75 13.26
CA GLN A 413 22.62 -18.78 12.65
C GLN A 413 21.92 -18.28 11.38
N GLN A 414 21.41 -17.04 11.39
CA GLN A 414 20.83 -16.43 10.19
C GLN A 414 21.88 -16.26 9.09
N LEU A 415 23.09 -15.79 9.43
CA LEU A 415 24.19 -15.65 8.48
C LEU A 415 24.56 -17.00 7.85
N ASP A 416 24.75 -18.03 8.68
CA ASP A 416 25.09 -19.39 8.22
C ASP A 416 23.99 -19.96 7.29
N ARG A 417 22.72 -19.69 7.58
CA ARG A 417 21.58 -20.09 6.73
C ARG A 417 21.57 -19.37 5.39
N PHE A 418 21.75 -18.05 5.37
CA PHE A 418 21.89 -17.29 4.11
C PHE A 418 23.04 -17.82 3.26
N ILE A 419 24.20 -18.09 3.85
CA ILE A 419 25.34 -18.64 3.11
C ILE A 419 25.01 -20.02 2.54
N SER A 420 24.47 -20.93 3.35
CA SER A 420 24.21 -22.32 2.93
C SER A 420 23.08 -22.46 1.92
N GLN A 421 22.01 -21.65 2.01
CA GLN A 421 20.85 -21.75 1.11
C GLN A 421 21.06 -21.12 -0.28
N ASN A 422 22.15 -20.35 -0.46
CA ASN A 422 22.45 -19.61 -1.69
C ASN A 422 23.81 -19.97 -2.30
N GLN A 423 24.35 -21.17 -2.05
CA GLN A 423 25.65 -21.61 -2.58
C GLN A 423 25.73 -21.57 -4.12
N ASP A 424 24.63 -21.95 -4.80
CA ASP A 424 24.58 -21.92 -6.27
C ASP A 424 24.74 -20.49 -6.82
N GLU A 425 24.04 -19.53 -6.21
CA GLU A 425 24.15 -18.10 -6.54
C GLU A 425 25.59 -17.61 -6.38
N PHE A 426 26.20 -17.88 -5.23
CA PHE A 426 27.57 -17.46 -4.90
C PHE A 426 28.64 -18.11 -5.81
N THR A 427 28.43 -19.37 -6.19
CA THR A 427 29.28 -20.07 -7.16
C THR A 427 29.23 -19.37 -8.52
N GLU A 428 28.03 -18.95 -8.95
CA GLU A 428 27.89 -18.22 -10.21
C GLU A 428 28.56 -16.84 -10.17
N TYR A 429 28.42 -16.08 -9.09
CA TYR A 429 29.16 -14.82 -8.90
C TYR A 429 30.69 -15.02 -8.97
N THR A 430 31.19 -16.14 -8.42
CA THR A 430 32.61 -16.48 -8.45
C THR A 430 33.08 -16.83 -9.86
N ASN A 431 32.37 -17.74 -10.54
CA ASN A 431 32.75 -18.24 -11.86
C ASN A 431 32.76 -17.15 -12.93
N ASN A 432 31.91 -16.13 -12.78
CA ASN A 432 31.80 -15.02 -13.73
C ASN A 432 32.57 -13.76 -13.32
N ASN A 433 33.38 -13.83 -12.25
CA ASN A 433 34.15 -12.69 -11.75
C ASN A 433 33.29 -11.48 -11.34
N TRP A 434 32.13 -11.74 -10.73
CA TRP A 434 31.19 -10.72 -10.23
C TRP A 434 31.09 -10.70 -8.71
N LYS A 435 32.11 -11.21 -8.01
CA LYS A 435 32.11 -11.33 -6.54
C LYS A 435 31.70 -10.04 -5.83
N ALA A 436 32.20 -8.89 -6.29
CA ALA A 436 31.90 -7.58 -5.72
C ALA A 436 30.43 -7.13 -5.85
N ASN A 437 29.68 -7.75 -6.75
CA ASN A 437 28.27 -7.45 -6.99
C ASN A 437 27.33 -8.30 -6.12
N ALA A 438 27.84 -9.40 -5.54
CA ALA A 438 27.03 -10.28 -4.70
C ALA A 438 26.44 -9.51 -3.51
N PRO A 439 25.22 -9.86 -3.05
CA PRO A 439 24.65 -9.27 -1.85
C PRO A 439 25.59 -9.41 -0.65
N LYS A 440 25.69 -8.33 0.14
CA LYS A 440 26.55 -8.25 1.33
C LYS A 440 25.73 -8.61 2.56
N PHE A 441 26.34 -9.35 3.48
CA PHE A 441 25.72 -9.69 4.75
C PHE A 441 26.56 -9.15 5.90
N PHE A 442 25.95 -8.44 6.82
CA PHE A 442 26.58 -7.98 8.05
C PHE A 442 25.87 -8.62 9.23
N CYS A 443 26.59 -9.32 10.10
CA CYS A 443 26.05 -9.95 11.29
C CYS A 443 26.64 -9.31 12.54
N SER A 444 25.86 -8.42 13.17
CA SER A 444 26.31 -7.66 14.34
C SER A 444 26.52 -8.56 15.57
N GLY A 445 25.63 -9.55 15.79
CA GLY A 445 25.73 -10.44 16.95
C GLY A 445 26.87 -11.45 16.91
N SER A 446 27.49 -11.69 15.74
CA SER A 446 28.72 -12.51 15.64
C SER A 446 29.97 -11.71 15.23
N ASN A 447 29.84 -10.40 15.00
CA ASN A 447 30.92 -9.55 14.48
C ASN A 447 31.50 -10.09 13.16
N GLU A 448 30.65 -10.64 12.29
CA GLU A 448 31.05 -11.24 11.00
C GLU A 448 30.34 -10.55 9.84
N GLN A 449 30.98 -10.59 8.68
CA GLN A 449 30.43 -10.14 7.42
C GLN A 449 30.70 -11.17 6.33
N PHE A 450 29.86 -11.18 5.31
CA PHE A 450 30.06 -11.94 4.09
C PHE A 450 30.01 -10.97 2.91
N ILE A 451 31.18 -10.70 2.33
CA ILE A 451 31.39 -9.73 1.26
C ILE A 451 32.31 -10.33 0.21
N ASP A 452 32.14 -9.97 -1.06
CA ASP A 452 32.90 -10.53 -2.18
C ASP A 452 32.87 -12.08 -2.23
N VAL A 453 31.77 -12.68 -1.77
CA VAL A 453 31.61 -14.14 -1.63
C VAL A 453 32.58 -14.77 -0.60
N GLU A 454 33.04 -13.99 0.37
CA GLU A 454 33.99 -14.42 1.40
C GLU A 454 33.53 -14.00 2.80
N ARG A 455 33.67 -14.92 3.76
CA ARG A 455 33.40 -14.65 5.18
C ARG A 455 34.60 -13.93 5.81
N ARG A 456 34.34 -12.82 6.51
CA ARG A 456 35.33 -11.99 7.19
C ARG A 456 34.78 -11.54 8.56
N TYR A 457 35.63 -11.06 9.46
CA TYR A 457 35.16 -10.36 10.66
C TYR A 457 34.90 -8.87 10.35
N ILE A 458 33.96 -8.22 11.05
CA ILE A 458 33.63 -6.78 10.87
C ILE A 458 34.69 -5.93 11.56
N THR A 459 34.88 -6.17 12.85
CA THR A 459 36.02 -5.67 13.61
C THR A 459 36.98 -6.82 13.82
N ASP A 460 38.28 -6.52 13.94
CA ASP A 460 39.23 -7.56 14.32
C ASP A 460 38.75 -8.27 15.57
N LYS A 461 38.69 -9.60 15.54
CA LYS A 461 38.49 -10.35 16.78
C LYS A 461 39.71 -10.03 17.64
N THR A 462 39.51 -9.24 18.70
CA THR A 462 40.57 -8.76 19.59
C THR A 462 40.62 -9.55 20.90
N PHE A 463 39.85 -10.63 21.05
CA PHE A 463 39.79 -11.46 22.26
C PHE A 463 39.38 -12.91 21.96
N GLY A 464 39.96 -13.88 22.69
CA GLY A 464 39.55 -15.28 22.70
C GLY A 464 40.66 -16.22 23.18
N SER A 465 40.51 -17.53 23.05
CA SER A 465 41.55 -18.52 23.40
C SER A 465 42.72 -18.55 22.39
N SER A 466 43.81 -19.26 22.70
CA SER A 466 44.92 -19.44 21.74
C SER A 466 44.49 -20.15 20.45
N SER A 467 43.52 -21.08 20.53
CA SER A 467 42.96 -21.75 19.35
C SER A 467 42.06 -20.86 18.49
N GLU A 468 41.66 -19.71 19.02
CA GLU A 468 40.74 -18.77 18.36
C GLU A 468 41.44 -17.53 17.82
N ARG A 469 42.78 -17.46 17.94
CA ARG A 469 43.59 -16.38 17.35
C ARG A 469 43.23 -16.24 15.87
N PRO A 470 43.01 -15.02 15.36
CA PRO A 470 42.78 -14.82 13.93
C PRO A 470 43.95 -15.37 13.12
N VAL A 471 43.65 -16.05 12.01
CA VAL A 471 44.65 -16.63 11.08
C VAL A 471 44.61 -16.00 9.69
N ASN A 472 43.52 -15.30 9.37
CA ASN A 472 43.29 -14.64 8.09
C ASN A 472 43.13 -13.12 8.30
N ASN A 473 43.40 -12.34 7.25
CA ASN A 473 43.29 -10.87 7.23
C ASN A 473 44.13 -10.18 8.32
N LEU A 474 45.27 -10.76 8.66
CA LEU A 474 46.15 -10.22 9.68
C LEU A 474 46.95 -9.04 9.15
N TYR A 475 47.04 -7.95 9.92
CA TYR A 475 47.90 -6.81 9.60
C TYR A 475 48.92 -6.55 10.71
N GLY A 476 50.07 -5.98 10.32
CA GLY A 476 51.14 -5.68 11.27
C GLY A 476 50.65 -4.76 12.39
N GLY A 477 50.87 -5.17 13.65
CA GLY A 477 50.42 -4.44 14.84
C GLY A 477 49.00 -4.76 15.30
N GLN A 478 48.27 -5.66 14.61
CA GLN A 478 46.98 -6.14 15.08
C GLN A 478 47.11 -6.75 16.49
N HIS A 479 46.21 -6.38 17.40
CA HIS A 479 46.24 -6.83 18.78
C HIS A 479 45.13 -7.87 19.06
N TYR A 480 45.42 -8.82 19.94
CA TYR A 480 44.50 -9.86 20.39
C TYR A 480 44.76 -10.15 21.86
N PHE A 481 43.73 -10.20 22.68
CA PHE A 481 43.84 -10.67 24.06
C PHE A 481 43.64 -12.18 24.08
N ASP A 482 44.73 -12.91 24.30
CA ASP A 482 44.71 -14.35 24.39
C ASP A 482 44.38 -14.77 25.82
N SER A 483 43.15 -15.27 26.01
CA SER A 483 42.62 -15.75 27.29
C SER A 483 43.29 -17.02 27.80
N THR A 484 43.88 -17.85 26.93
CA THR A 484 44.66 -19.03 27.35
C THR A 484 46.00 -18.59 27.94
N LEU A 485 46.60 -17.53 27.40
CA LEU A 485 47.83 -16.92 27.92
C LEU A 485 47.58 -15.88 29.02
N GLY A 486 46.34 -15.40 29.15
CA GLY A 486 45.93 -14.32 30.05
C GLY A 486 46.57 -12.96 29.73
N LYS A 487 46.92 -12.68 28.46
CA LYS A 487 47.66 -11.45 28.11
C LYS A 487 47.39 -10.97 26.66
N PRO A 488 47.57 -9.67 26.37
CA PRO A 488 47.58 -9.17 25.00
C PRO A 488 48.80 -9.66 24.22
N ILE A 489 48.57 -9.98 22.96
CA ILE A 489 49.54 -10.41 21.95
C ILE A 489 49.32 -9.61 20.66
N TYR A 490 50.35 -9.51 19.82
CA TYR A 490 50.37 -8.65 18.63
C TYR A 490 50.85 -9.43 17.41
N TRP A 491 50.23 -9.22 16.25
CA TRP A 491 50.68 -9.82 14.99
C TRP A 491 51.84 -9.02 14.41
N GLN A 492 53.02 -9.64 14.26
CA GLN A 492 54.21 -8.99 13.73
C GLN A 492 54.42 -9.25 12.21
N GLY A 493 53.38 -9.69 11.50
CA GLY A 493 53.44 -10.00 10.07
C GLY A 493 53.66 -11.48 9.75
N ALA A 494 54.26 -12.26 10.65
CA ALA A 494 54.51 -13.69 10.45
C ALA A 494 54.06 -14.59 11.62
N LYS A 495 53.98 -14.03 12.83
CA LYS A 495 53.59 -14.74 14.05
C LYS A 495 52.98 -13.78 15.06
N TRP A 496 52.27 -14.34 16.03
CA TRP A 496 51.81 -13.63 17.20
C TRP A 496 52.95 -13.54 18.22
N VAL A 497 53.17 -12.35 18.77
CA VAL A 497 54.20 -12.07 19.79
C VAL A 497 53.58 -11.41 21.02
N LYS A 498 54.20 -11.59 22.18
CA LYS A 498 53.86 -10.86 23.40
C LYS A 498 54.31 -9.40 23.29
N SER A 499 53.94 -8.57 24.26
CA SER A 499 54.35 -7.15 24.33
C SER A 499 55.87 -6.94 24.40
N ASP A 500 56.65 -7.94 24.80
CA ASP A 500 58.11 -7.91 24.83
C ASP A 500 58.77 -8.38 23.53
N GLY A 501 57.97 -8.74 22.51
CA GLY A 501 58.44 -9.24 21.22
C GLY A 501 58.76 -10.75 21.19
N THR A 502 58.63 -11.47 22.31
CA THR A 502 58.79 -12.93 22.35
C THR A 502 57.58 -13.65 21.78
N ASP A 503 57.76 -14.86 21.25
CA ASP A 503 56.67 -15.65 20.65
C ASP A 503 55.54 -15.91 21.66
N ALA A 504 54.30 -15.69 21.21
CA ALA A 504 53.08 -15.77 22.03
C ALA A 504 52.64 -17.20 22.33
#